data_AF-A0A3Q2P8M4-F1
#
_entry.id   AF-A0A3Q2P8M4-F1
#
_cell.length_a   1.000
_cell.length_b   1.000
_cell.length_c   1.000
_cell.angle_alpha   90.00
_cell.angle_beta   90.00
_cell.angle_gamma   90.00
#
_symmetry.space_group_name_H-M   'P 1'
#
loop_
_entity.id
_entity.type
_entity.pdbx_description
1 polymer ?
#
loop_
_entity_poly.entity_id
_entity_poly.type
_entity_poly.pdbx_seq_one_letter_code
_entity_poly.pdbx_strand_id
1 'polypeptide(L)'
;MIVIFILGCFVAAFLVYLKPPSSWLDGPSNKDMLGDEKTITILVWLWPFGKAYETNICSSAFNIEGCFVTANRNFYNKSDGVVMHHRDIARDLSNLPKLQRPPFQKWIWMNLESPSNSGKLPGINNLFNLTLNYRQDSDIQIPYGSIEIAETVEDFVPPSKNKLVCWIVSNWSPRHVRSKYYNELKKHIKVDVYGRAFGKYIAKKDYNSIMASCKFYLFLLGGTKSSTALICNPQSVEADDLNGEFFLSTVTSCLLSMRDCCKVMENADNSPCSSTFLQE
;
A
#
# COMPACT_ATOMS: atom_id res chain seq x y z
N MET A 1 2.67 -72.70 -11.22
CA MET A 1 3.47 -71.70 -10.47
C MET A 1 3.49 -70.33 -11.13
N ILE A 2 3.81 -70.22 -12.42
CA ILE A 2 3.94 -68.93 -13.13
C ILE A 2 2.61 -68.15 -13.21
N VAL A 3 1.49 -68.84 -13.44
CA VAL A 3 0.16 -68.20 -13.54
C VAL A 3 -0.28 -67.57 -12.21
N ILE A 4 0.06 -68.18 -11.07
CA ILE A 4 -0.28 -67.66 -9.74
C ILE A 4 0.52 -66.40 -9.44
N PHE A 5 1.79 -66.35 -9.85
CA PHE A 5 2.64 -65.17 -9.70
C PHE A 5 2.14 -63.99 -10.53
N ILE A 6 1.72 -64.23 -11.77
CA ILE A 6 1.17 -63.18 -12.64
C ILE A 6 -0.16 -62.65 -12.09
N LEU A 7 -1.04 -63.55 -11.60
CA LEU A 7 -2.30 -63.14 -10.98
C LEU A 7 -2.08 -62.31 -9.70
N GLY A 8 -1.10 -62.70 -8.88
CA GLY A 8 -0.71 -61.97 -7.68
C GLY A 8 -0.16 -60.56 -7.98
N CYS A 9 0.67 -60.44 -9.02
CA CYS A 9 1.19 -59.13 -9.46
C CYS A 9 0.08 -58.22 -10.01
N PHE A 10 -0.90 -58.77 -10.73
CA PHE A 10 -2.04 -57.99 -11.22
C PHE A 10 -2.95 -57.51 -10.09
N VAL A 11 -3.22 -58.33 -9.07
CA VAL A 11 -4.03 -57.93 -7.91
C VAL A 11 -3.31 -56.86 -7.08
N ALA A 12 -2.00 -56.98 -6.87
CA ALA A 12 -1.22 -55.96 -6.16
C ALA A 12 -1.18 -54.64 -6.93
N ALA A 13 -1.00 -54.67 -8.26
CA ALA A 13 -1.07 -53.48 -9.10
C ALA A 13 -2.46 -52.84 -9.09
N PHE A 14 -3.53 -53.64 -9.09
CA PHE A 14 -4.91 -53.18 -9.04
C PHE A 14 -5.25 -52.51 -7.70
N LEU A 15 -4.74 -53.04 -6.57
CA LEU A 15 -4.91 -52.44 -5.24
C LEU A 15 -4.10 -51.15 -5.04
N VAL A 16 -2.96 -50.98 -5.74
CA VAL A 16 -2.16 -49.75 -5.70
C VAL A 16 -2.76 -48.65 -6.60
N TYR A 17 -3.39 -49.02 -7.71
CA TYR A 17 -3.98 -48.05 -8.65
C TYR A 17 -5.41 -47.65 -8.33
N LEU A 18 -6.17 -48.47 -7.61
CA LEU A 18 -7.48 -48.07 -7.08
C LEU A 18 -7.31 -47.27 -5.80
N LYS A 19 -7.12 -45.96 -5.96
CA LYS A 19 -7.33 -44.99 -4.88
C LYS A 19 -8.76 -45.21 -4.35
N PRO A 20 -8.97 -45.60 -3.09
CA PRO A 20 -10.33 -45.82 -2.59
C PRO A 20 -11.09 -44.49 -2.67
N PRO A 21 -12.37 -44.49 -3.09
CA PRO A 21 -13.20 -43.30 -2.93
C PRO A 21 -13.30 -43.00 -1.44
N SER A 22 -12.93 -41.79 -1.05
CA SER A 22 -12.86 -41.32 0.34
C SER A 22 -14.24 -41.09 0.97
N SER A 23 -15.19 -42.00 0.75
CA SER A 23 -16.60 -41.83 1.12
C SER A 23 -17.05 -42.73 2.28
N TRP A 24 -16.12 -43.26 3.09
CA TRP A 24 -16.46 -44.20 4.18
C TRP A 24 -15.73 -43.93 5.51
N LEU A 25 -15.37 -42.68 5.78
CA LEU A 25 -15.04 -42.20 7.14
C LEU A 25 -15.91 -40.99 7.52
N ASP A 26 -17.21 -41.06 7.25
CA ASP A 26 -18.19 -40.21 7.94
C ASP A 26 -18.66 -40.97 9.19
N GLY A 27 -17.89 -40.81 10.28
CA GLY A 27 -18.48 -40.92 11.61
C GLY A 27 -19.51 -39.79 11.79
N PRO A 28 -20.44 -39.88 12.75
CA PRO A 28 -21.41 -38.82 12.98
C PRO A 28 -20.67 -37.56 13.47
N SER A 29 -20.26 -36.71 12.54
CA SER A 29 -19.85 -35.36 12.83
C SER A 29 -21.12 -34.63 13.23
N ASN A 30 -21.30 -34.45 14.54
CA ASN A 30 -22.18 -33.42 15.09
C ASN A 30 -21.97 -32.14 14.28
N LYS A 31 -22.95 -31.80 13.43
CA LYS A 31 -23.11 -30.47 12.87
C LYS A 31 -23.76 -29.60 13.94
N ASP A 32 -22.96 -29.29 14.93
CA ASP A 32 -23.12 -28.22 15.90
C ASP A 32 -21.77 -27.49 15.83
N MET A 33 -21.62 -26.19 15.61
CA MET A 33 -22.51 -25.07 15.39
C MET A 33 -21.63 -23.97 14.74
N LEU A 34 -22.27 -22.97 14.13
CA LEU A 34 -21.75 -21.61 13.94
C LEU A 34 -20.46 -21.49 13.11
N GLY A 35 -20.59 -21.08 11.85
CA GLY A 35 -19.48 -20.44 11.15
C GLY A 35 -19.10 -19.19 11.92
N ASP A 36 -18.04 -19.29 12.72
CA ASP A 36 -17.41 -18.13 13.36
C ASP A 36 -16.85 -17.29 12.21
N GLU A 37 -17.40 -16.11 11.98
CA GLU A 37 -16.84 -15.18 11.00
C GLU A 37 -15.39 -14.90 11.39
N LYS A 38 -14.45 -15.51 10.65
CA LYS A 38 -13.02 -15.41 10.94
C LYS A 38 -12.61 -13.95 10.89
N THR A 39 -12.38 -13.37 12.06
CA THR A 39 -11.92 -11.98 12.16
C THR A 39 -10.43 -11.91 11.86
N ILE A 40 -10.07 -11.28 10.75
CA ILE A 40 -8.68 -10.98 10.36
C ILE A 40 -8.13 -9.89 11.28
N THR A 41 -7.03 -10.19 11.96
CA THR A 41 -6.34 -9.25 12.85
C THR A 41 -5.07 -8.71 12.20
N ILE A 42 -4.98 -7.39 12.06
CA ILE A 42 -3.80 -6.68 11.55
C ILE A 42 -3.13 -5.88 12.66
N LEU A 43 -1.86 -6.18 12.92
CA LEU A 43 -1.02 -5.43 13.85
C LEU A 43 -0.16 -4.42 13.10
N VAL A 44 -0.33 -3.13 13.42
CA VAL A 44 0.58 -2.08 12.97
C VAL A 44 1.79 -2.07 13.89
N TRP A 45 2.91 -2.64 13.40
CA TRP A 45 4.14 -2.76 14.17
C TRP A 45 5.01 -1.50 14.06
N LEU A 46 5.10 -0.88 12.89
CA LEU A 46 5.80 0.41 12.73
C LEU A 46 4.90 1.36 11.97
N TRP A 47 4.45 2.40 12.67
CA TRP A 47 3.65 3.48 12.10
C TRP A 47 4.48 4.33 11.15
N PRO A 48 3.90 4.82 10.03
CA PRO A 48 4.55 5.79 9.18
C PRO A 48 5.00 7.03 9.97
N PHE A 49 6.31 7.24 10.01
CA PHE A 49 6.97 8.37 10.66
C PHE A 49 6.60 8.48 12.15
N GLY A 50 6.35 7.35 12.81
CA GLY A 50 5.99 7.27 14.23
C GLY A 50 4.61 7.84 14.58
N LYS A 51 3.79 8.24 13.59
CA LYS A 51 2.49 8.85 13.83
C LYS A 51 1.39 7.77 13.90
N ALA A 52 0.76 7.65 15.06
CA ALA A 52 -0.36 6.75 15.25
C ALA A 52 -1.64 7.28 14.58
N TYR A 53 -2.48 6.36 14.11
CA TYR A 53 -3.78 6.64 13.52
C TYR A 53 -4.88 5.85 14.23
N GLU A 54 -6.14 6.23 13.99
CA GLU A 54 -7.29 5.45 14.43
C GLU A 54 -7.23 4.03 13.85
N THR A 55 -7.77 3.07 14.57
CA THR A 55 -7.64 1.63 14.23
C THR A 55 -9.00 0.95 14.01
N ASN A 56 -10.09 1.59 14.41
CA ASN A 56 -11.47 1.13 14.21
C ASN A 56 -12.04 1.52 12.83
N ILE A 57 -11.21 1.49 11.78
CA ILE A 57 -11.51 2.16 10.50
C ILE A 57 -12.12 1.22 9.46
N CYS A 58 -11.82 -0.08 9.51
CA CYS A 58 -12.34 -1.06 8.56
C CYS A 58 -13.88 -1.02 8.44
N SER A 59 -14.58 -1.13 9.56
CA SER A 59 -16.05 -1.07 9.57
C SER A 59 -16.55 0.36 9.36
N SER A 60 -16.06 1.33 10.15
CA SER A 60 -16.61 2.69 10.17
C SER A 60 -16.41 3.51 8.89
N ALA A 61 -15.28 3.31 8.19
CA ALA A 61 -14.94 4.10 7.00
C ALA A 61 -15.04 3.31 5.68
N PHE A 62 -14.97 1.97 5.74
CA PHE A 62 -14.88 1.14 4.53
C PHE A 62 -15.93 0.02 4.46
N ASN A 63 -16.81 -0.09 5.45
CA ASN A 63 -17.84 -1.14 5.52
C ASN A 63 -17.26 -2.56 5.36
N ILE A 64 -16.08 -2.80 5.94
CA ILE A 64 -15.44 -4.12 6.00
C ILE A 64 -15.69 -4.71 7.38
N GLU A 65 -16.49 -5.76 7.42
CA GLU A 65 -16.72 -6.60 8.60
C GLU A 65 -15.60 -7.65 8.75
N GLY A 66 -15.45 -8.26 9.92
CA GLY A 66 -14.41 -9.26 10.15
C GLY A 66 -12.96 -8.73 10.07
N CYS A 67 -12.74 -7.42 10.12
CA CYS A 67 -11.40 -6.82 10.20
C CYS A 67 -11.19 -6.16 11.58
N PHE A 68 -10.08 -6.51 12.24
CA PHE A 68 -9.60 -5.84 13.44
C PHE A 68 -8.17 -5.32 13.26
N VAL A 69 -7.99 -3.99 13.25
CA VAL A 69 -6.66 -3.36 13.24
C VAL A 69 -6.28 -2.96 14.66
N THR A 70 -5.01 -3.14 15.03
CA THR A 70 -4.50 -2.73 16.34
C THR A 70 -3.03 -2.34 16.27
N ALA A 71 -2.56 -1.56 17.24
CA ALA A 71 -1.13 -1.31 17.48
C ALA A 71 -0.64 -1.95 18.80
N ASN A 72 -1.49 -2.73 19.47
CA ASN A 72 -1.15 -3.38 20.72
C ASN A 72 -0.23 -4.58 20.47
N ARG A 73 1.02 -4.49 20.91
CA ARG A 73 2.06 -5.52 20.74
C ARG A 73 1.66 -6.89 21.28
N ASN A 74 0.76 -6.95 22.26
CA ASN A 74 0.26 -8.20 22.84
C ASN A 74 -0.51 -9.07 21.83
N PHE A 75 -0.97 -8.47 20.72
CA PHE A 75 -1.64 -9.18 19.64
C PHE A 75 -0.67 -9.82 18.65
N TYR A 76 0.66 -9.64 18.80
CA TYR A 76 1.63 -10.18 17.85
C TYR A 76 1.42 -11.68 17.57
N ASN A 77 1.26 -12.53 18.58
CA ASN A 77 1.08 -13.98 18.35
C ASN A 77 -0.30 -14.37 17.80
N LYS A 78 -1.24 -13.42 17.70
CA LYS A 78 -2.63 -13.63 17.27
C LYS A 78 -2.96 -12.93 15.95
N SER A 79 -2.06 -12.08 15.45
CA SER A 79 -2.32 -11.27 14.26
C SER A 79 -2.01 -12.06 13.00
N ASP A 80 -2.93 -12.06 12.05
CA ASP A 80 -2.73 -12.64 10.72
C ASP A 80 -1.72 -11.82 9.91
N GLY A 81 -1.75 -10.48 10.05
CA GLY A 81 -0.84 -9.56 9.38
C GLY A 81 -0.07 -8.66 10.34
N VAL A 82 1.21 -8.39 10.06
CA VAL A 82 2.03 -7.42 10.80
C VAL A 82 2.63 -6.41 9.84
N VAL A 83 2.16 -5.17 9.89
CA VAL A 83 2.55 -4.09 8.97
C VAL A 83 3.73 -3.29 9.55
N MET A 84 4.75 -3.06 8.73
CA MET A 84 5.96 -2.32 9.11
C MET A 84 6.31 -1.28 8.06
N HIS A 85 6.32 0.00 8.44
CA HIS A 85 6.78 1.08 7.57
C HIS A 85 8.31 1.07 7.40
N HIS A 86 8.77 1.04 6.16
CA HIS A 86 10.18 0.94 5.79
C HIS A 86 11.06 2.02 6.43
N ARG A 87 10.60 3.28 6.45
CA ARG A 87 11.38 4.41 6.98
C ARG A 87 11.57 4.37 8.49
N ASP A 88 10.76 3.59 9.19
CA ASP A 88 10.79 3.46 10.64
C ASP A 88 11.46 2.16 11.10
N ILE A 89 11.92 1.31 10.18
CA ILE A 89 12.74 0.14 10.51
C ILE A 89 14.15 0.63 10.86
N ALA A 90 14.63 0.26 12.05
CA ALA A 90 15.99 0.57 12.47
C ALA A 90 17.00 -0.17 11.57
N ARG A 91 18.14 0.46 11.26
CA ARG A 91 19.18 -0.14 10.39
C ARG A 91 19.75 -1.44 10.94
N ASP A 92 19.74 -1.61 12.25
CA ASP A 92 20.19 -2.81 12.96
C ASP A 92 19.05 -3.81 13.19
N LEU A 93 17.85 -3.53 12.68
CA LEU A 93 16.63 -4.33 12.82
C LEU A 93 16.18 -4.54 14.29
N SER A 94 16.74 -3.78 15.23
CA SER A 94 16.52 -3.97 16.67
C SER A 94 15.08 -3.75 17.11
N ASN A 95 14.32 -2.98 16.33
CA ASN A 95 12.94 -2.63 16.58
C ASN A 95 11.92 -3.54 15.85
N LEU A 96 12.37 -4.60 15.19
CA LEU A 96 11.50 -5.65 14.67
C LEU A 96 11.04 -6.62 15.78
N PRO A 97 9.95 -7.37 15.58
CA PRO A 97 9.54 -8.40 16.54
C PRO A 97 10.65 -9.45 16.72
N LYS A 98 11.02 -9.71 17.98
CA LYS A 98 12.02 -10.73 18.35
C LYS A 98 11.39 -12.09 18.64
N LEU A 99 10.07 -12.13 18.81
CA LEU A 99 9.31 -13.34 19.06
C LEU A 99 9.22 -14.18 17.78
N GLN A 100 9.23 -15.50 17.93
CA GLN A 100 9.06 -16.43 16.82
C GLN A 100 7.75 -16.11 16.08
N ARG A 101 7.86 -15.90 14.76
CA ARG A 101 6.70 -15.60 13.91
C ARG A 101 5.80 -16.85 13.82
N PRO A 102 4.50 -16.74 14.17
CA PRO A 102 3.56 -17.82 13.96
C PRO A 102 3.49 -18.23 12.47
N PRO A 103 3.32 -19.52 12.12
CA PRO A 103 3.35 -19.96 10.71
C PRO A 103 2.29 -19.32 9.81
N PHE A 104 1.12 -18.98 10.37
CA PHE A 104 0.03 -18.34 9.64
C PHE A 104 0.26 -16.84 9.41
N GLN A 105 1.11 -16.21 10.23
CA GLN A 105 1.29 -14.76 10.22
C GLN A 105 2.13 -14.30 9.03
N LYS A 106 1.64 -13.27 8.33
CA LYS A 106 2.35 -12.59 7.24
C LYS A 106 2.95 -11.28 7.74
N TRP A 107 4.24 -11.09 7.50
CA TRP A 107 4.85 -9.77 7.66
C TRP A 107 4.69 -8.96 6.38
N ILE A 108 4.21 -7.72 6.52
CA ILE A 108 3.84 -6.84 5.41
C ILE A 108 4.79 -5.64 5.40
N TRP A 109 5.55 -5.50 4.33
CA TRP A 109 6.48 -4.40 4.11
C TRP A 109 5.75 -3.21 3.49
N MET A 110 5.67 -2.09 4.21
CA MET A 110 5.00 -0.87 3.73
C MET A 110 6.01 0.20 3.34
N ASN A 111 5.90 0.76 2.13
CA ASN A 111 6.71 1.89 1.70
C ASN A 111 6.03 2.72 0.60
N LEU A 112 5.77 3.99 0.88
CA LEU A 112 5.25 4.95 -0.10
C LEU A 112 6.31 5.98 -0.51
N GLU A 113 7.58 5.62 -0.40
CA GLU A 113 8.69 6.47 -0.79
C GLU A 113 9.34 5.98 -2.09
N SER A 114 9.84 6.93 -2.88
CA SER A 114 10.63 6.60 -4.07
C SER A 114 11.89 5.79 -3.70
N PRO A 115 12.45 4.96 -4.60
CA PRO A 115 13.70 4.23 -4.32
C PRO A 115 14.87 5.16 -3.97
N SER A 116 14.87 6.40 -4.49
CA SER A 116 15.89 7.41 -4.17
C SER A 116 15.81 7.91 -2.71
N ASN A 117 14.66 7.74 -2.05
CA ASN A 117 14.40 8.13 -0.67
C ASN A 117 14.27 6.91 0.27
N SER A 118 14.31 5.69 -0.27
CA SER A 118 14.24 4.43 0.50
C SER A 118 15.60 3.72 0.45
N GLY A 119 16.49 4.08 1.39
CA GLY A 119 17.81 3.45 1.47
C GLY A 119 17.72 1.95 1.78
N LYS A 120 18.60 1.14 1.17
CA LYS A 120 18.64 -0.30 1.46
C LYS A 120 18.96 -0.54 2.93
N LEU A 121 18.17 -1.40 3.57
CA LEU A 121 18.36 -1.80 4.95
C LEU A 121 19.07 -3.16 4.98
N PRO A 122 20.22 -3.27 5.67
CA PRO A 122 20.94 -4.53 5.73
C PRO A 122 20.11 -5.59 6.46
N GLY A 123 20.18 -6.84 5.99
CA GLY A 123 19.50 -7.98 6.62
C GLY A 123 17.97 -8.02 6.45
N ILE A 124 17.38 -7.10 5.68
CA ILE A 124 15.93 -7.05 5.48
C ILE A 124 15.40 -8.08 4.46
N ASN A 125 16.30 -8.61 3.62
CA ASN A 125 15.95 -9.53 2.56
C ASN A 125 15.24 -10.78 3.13
N ASN A 126 14.16 -11.20 2.46
CA ASN A 126 13.37 -12.39 2.79
C ASN A 126 12.69 -12.38 4.19
N LEU A 127 12.62 -11.23 4.88
CA LEU A 127 11.86 -11.12 6.13
C LEU A 127 10.35 -11.01 5.91
N PHE A 128 9.96 -10.34 4.82
CA PHE A 128 8.58 -9.99 4.53
C PHE A 128 7.93 -10.97 3.56
N ASN A 129 6.63 -11.19 3.73
CA ASN A 129 5.81 -12.06 2.88
C ASN A 129 5.03 -11.28 1.82
N LEU A 130 4.59 -10.08 2.17
CA LEU A 130 3.76 -9.23 1.31
C LEU A 130 4.37 -7.83 1.23
N THR A 131 4.19 -7.22 0.07
CA THR A 131 4.58 -5.85 -0.23
C THR A 131 3.35 -4.96 -0.28
N LEU A 132 3.47 -3.79 0.31
CA LEU A 132 2.43 -2.77 0.33
C LEU A 132 3.03 -1.43 -0.06
N ASN A 133 2.77 -1.02 -1.30
CA ASN A 133 3.35 0.19 -1.88
C ASN A 133 2.57 0.66 -3.12
N TYR A 134 3.07 1.71 -3.79
CA TYR A 134 2.40 2.31 -4.95
C TYR A 134 2.60 1.59 -6.28
N ARG A 135 3.50 0.60 -6.36
CA ARG A 135 3.75 -0.11 -7.61
C ARG A 135 2.55 -0.99 -7.95
N GLN A 136 2.24 -1.10 -9.25
CA GLN A 136 1.14 -1.93 -9.74
C GLN A 136 1.38 -3.44 -9.54
N ASP A 137 2.63 -3.85 -9.35
CA ASP A 137 3.05 -5.24 -9.14
C ASP A 137 3.24 -5.60 -7.66
N SER A 138 2.85 -4.74 -6.72
CA SER A 138 2.87 -5.07 -5.29
C SER A 138 1.71 -5.97 -4.90
N ASP A 139 1.89 -6.82 -3.88
CA ASP A 139 0.83 -7.69 -3.37
C ASP A 139 -0.39 -6.90 -2.87
N ILE A 140 -0.16 -5.73 -2.27
CA ILE A 140 -1.18 -4.78 -1.79
C ILE A 140 -0.88 -3.40 -2.39
N GLN A 141 -1.55 -3.04 -3.47
CA GLN A 141 -1.33 -1.77 -4.16
C GLN A 141 -2.00 -0.60 -3.43
N ILE A 142 -1.25 0.49 -3.23
CA ILE A 142 -1.76 1.77 -2.72
C ILE A 142 -1.43 2.89 -3.69
N PRO A 143 -2.38 3.31 -4.54
CA PRO A 143 -2.13 4.40 -5.46
C PRO A 143 -1.94 5.72 -4.72
N TYR A 144 -1.18 6.65 -5.32
CA TYR A 144 -1.03 8.00 -4.77
C TYR A 144 -2.30 8.88 -4.93
N GLY A 145 -3.35 8.34 -5.54
CA GLY A 145 -4.63 9.00 -5.73
C GLY A 145 -5.49 8.17 -6.67
N SER A 146 -6.81 8.35 -6.57
CA SER A 146 -7.78 7.81 -7.51
C SER A 146 -8.47 8.96 -8.24
N ILE A 147 -9.01 8.65 -9.42
CA ILE A 147 -9.93 9.53 -10.12
C ILE A 147 -11.31 8.95 -9.87
N GLU A 148 -12.10 9.65 -9.08
CA GLU A 148 -13.49 9.27 -8.83
C GLU A 148 -14.39 9.96 -9.87
N ILE A 149 -15.36 9.22 -10.38
CA ILE A 149 -16.38 9.79 -11.26
C ILE A 149 -17.35 10.56 -10.35
N ALA A 150 -17.59 11.83 -10.65
CA ALA A 150 -18.60 12.61 -9.93
C ALA A 150 -19.99 11.98 -10.14
N GLU A 151 -20.69 11.68 -9.04
CA GLU A 151 -22.03 11.07 -9.08
C GLU A 151 -23.07 12.01 -9.69
N THR A 152 -22.83 13.32 -9.57
CA THR A 152 -23.68 14.38 -10.11
C THR A 152 -22.88 15.26 -11.07
N VAL A 153 -23.51 15.63 -12.18
CA VAL A 153 -23.01 16.71 -13.04
C VAL A 153 -23.47 18.02 -12.41
N GLU A 154 -22.71 18.52 -11.45
CA GLU A 154 -22.93 19.90 -10.99
C GLU A 154 -22.51 20.88 -12.08
N ASP A 155 -23.26 21.99 -12.21
CA ASP A 155 -22.87 23.12 -13.06
C ASP A 155 -21.61 23.77 -12.49
N PHE A 156 -20.46 23.19 -12.83
CA PHE A 156 -19.17 23.67 -12.39
C PHE A 156 -18.74 24.87 -13.24
N VAL A 157 -18.69 26.04 -12.63
CA VAL A 157 -18.08 27.23 -13.22
C VAL A 157 -16.59 27.23 -12.89
N PRO A 158 -15.68 27.09 -13.89
CA PRO A 158 -14.25 27.11 -13.62
C PRO A 158 -13.85 28.43 -12.94
N PRO A 159 -13.04 28.38 -11.86
CA PRO A 159 -12.57 29.57 -11.19
C PRO A 159 -11.76 30.44 -12.16
N SER A 160 -11.72 31.76 -11.91
CA SER A 160 -10.94 32.68 -12.73
C SER A 160 -9.45 32.33 -12.67
N LYS A 161 -8.85 32.06 -13.83
CA LYS A 161 -7.45 31.65 -13.98
C LYS A 161 -6.59 32.80 -14.45
N ASN A 162 -5.72 33.32 -13.59
CA ASN A 162 -4.83 34.45 -13.87
C ASN A 162 -3.34 34.09 -13.94
N LYS A 163 -2.97 32.85 -13.60
CA LYS A 163 -1.59 32.34 -13.70
C LYS A 163 -1.48 31.27 -14.78
N LEU A 164 -0.36 31.25 -15.51
CA LEU A 164 -0.17 30.28 -16.60
C LEU A 164 0.18 28.89 -16.05
N VAL A 165 1.31 28.79 -15.35
CA VAL A 165 1.78 27.56 -14.72
C VAL A 165 2.09 27.83 -13.26
N CYS A 166 1.64 26.95 -12.37
CA CYS A 166 2.01 27.00 -10.96
C CYS A 166 2.77 25.75 -10.54
N TRP A 167 3.69 25.93 -9.60
CA TRP A 167 4.44 24.84 -9.00
C TRP A 167 4.60 25.07 -7.50
N ILE A 168 4.02 24.18 -6.69
CA ILE A 168 4.20 24.21 -5.24
C ILE A 168 5.20 23.12 -4.87
N VAL A 169 6.24 23.50 -4.12
CA VAL A 169 7.32 22.59 -3.75
C VAL A 169 7.81 22.85 -2.32
N SER A 170 7.71 21.84 -1.46
CA SER A 170 8.22 21.89 -0.08
C SER A 170 9.68 21.44 0.02
N ASN A 171 10.06 20.34 -0.64
CA ASN A 171 11.39 19.74 -0.58
C ASN A 171 12.28 20.16 -1.77
N TRP A 172 12.70 21.42 -1.79
CA TRP A 172 13.57 21.94 -2.86
C TRP A 172 15.05 21.63 -2.60
N SER A 173 15.75 21.25 -3.68
CA SER A 173 17.22 21.18 -3.70
C SER A 173 17.71 21.41 -5.13
N PRO A 174 18.80 22.16 -5.37
CA PRO A 174 19.40 22.32 -6.69
C PRO A 174 19.80 20.99 -7.35
N ARG A 175 20.04 19.96 -6.53
CA ARG A 175 20.49 18.64 -7.00
C ARG A 175 19.34 17.75 -7.50
N HIS A 176 18.08 18.04 -7.12
CA HIS A 176 16.94 17.23 -7.53
C HIS A 176 16.67 17.39 -9.04
N VAL A 177 16.31 16.29 -9.71
CA VAL A 177 15.98 16.29 -11.15
C VAL A 177 14.84 17.27 -11.45
N ARG A 178 13.79 17.27 -10.63
CA ARG A 178 12.68 18.24 -10.71
C ARG A 178 13.11 19.71 -10.67
N SER A 179 14.10 20.05 -9.86
CA SER A 179 14.59 21.43 -9.74
C SER A 179 15.39 21.84 -10.98
N LYS A 180 16.17 20.91 -11.55
CA LYS A 180 16.86 21.12 -12.82
C LYS A 180 15.87 21.33 -13.96
N TYR A 181 14.84 20.48 -14.05
CA TYR A 181 13.77 20.63 -15.03
C TYR A 181 13.08 21.99 -14.92
N TYR A 182 12.68 22.40 -13.71
CA TYR A 182 12.11 23.72 -13.47
C TYR A 182 13.05 24.86 -13.90
N ASN A 183 14.35 24.76 -13.60
CA ASN A 183 15.32 25.79 -13.93
C ASN A 183 15.50 25.99 -15.44
N GLU A 184 15.33 24.94 -16.23
CA GLU A 184 15.28 25.06 -17.69
C GLU A 184 13.93 25.61 -18.16
N LEU A 185 12.81 25.06 -17.66
CA LEU A 185 11.46 25.47 -18.06
C LEU A 185 11.20 26.97 -17.82
N LYS A 186 11.62 27.50 -16.67
CA LYS A 186 11.37 28.91 -16.30
C LYS A 186 12.06 29.92 -17.23
N LYS A 187 13.02 29.49 -18.07
CA LYS A 187 13.66 30.34 -19.08
C LYS A 187 12.74 30.62 -20.27
N HIS A 188 11.76 29.75 -20.50
CA HIS A 188 10.88 29.79 -21.67
C HIS A 188 9.45 30.22 -21.33
N ILE A 189 8.98 29.94 -20.12
CA ILE A 189 7.63 30.30 -19.65
C ILE A 189 7.65 30.83 -18.23
N LYS A 190 6.68 31.71 -17.91
CA LYS A 190 6.47 32.16 -16.53
C LYS A 190 5.86 31.04 -15.70
N VAL A 191 6.58 30.63 -14.67
CA VAL A 191 6.12 29.65 -13.68
C VAL A 191 5.99 30.33 -12.32
N ASP A 192 4.79 30.37 -11.77
CA ASP A 192 4.51 30.88 -10.43
C ASP A 192 4.84 29.80 -9.39
N VAL A 193 6.01 29.95 -8.76
CA VAL A 193 6.51 28.98 -7.77
C VAL A 193 6.18 29.41 -6.35
N TYR A 194 5.85 28.43 -5.52
CA TYR A 194 5.59 28.59 -4.10
C TYR A 194 6.30 27.52 -3.27
N GLY A 195 6.62 27.86 -2.03
CA GLY A 195 7.39 27.02 -1.13
C GLY A 195 8.36 27.81 -0.27
N ARG A 196 8.82 27.20 0.83
CA ARG A 196 9.77 27.83 1.77
C ARG A 196 11.05 28.28 1.08
N ALA A 197 11.58 27.50 0.15
CA ALA A 197 12.80 27.82 -0.60
C ALA A 197 12.68 29.07 -1.49
N PHE A 198 11.45 29.54 -1.74
CA PHE A 198 11.15 30.71 -2.58
C PHE A 198 10.56 31.87 -1.78
N GLY A 199 10.61 31.83 -0.44
CA GLY A 199 10.05 32.87 0.43
C GLY A 199 8.52 32.98 0.37
N LYS A 200 7.84 32.00 -0.23
CA LYS A 200 6.39 31.99 -0.45
C LYS A 200 5.78 30.83 0.31
N TYR A 201 5.69 30.96 1.62
CA TYR A 201 5.00 29.99 2.46
C TYR A 201 3.51 29.92 2.10
N ILE A 202 2.92 28.72 2.16
CA ILE A 202 1.51 28.49 1.86
C ILE A 202 0.89 27.85 3.10
N ALA A 203 -0.24 28.39 3.58
CA ALA A 203 -1.05 27.72 4.59
C ALA A 203 -1.91 26.63 3.93
N LYS A 204 -2.21 25.54 4.66
CA LYS A 204 -2.97 24.39 4.13
C LYS A 204 -4.27 24.80 3.40
N LYS A 205 -5.01 25.77 3.94
CA LYS A 205 -6.25 26.30 3.35
C LYS A 205 -6.09 27.01 1.98
N ASP A 206 -4.88 27.47 1.64
CA ASP A 206 -4.65 28.28 0.45
C ASP A 206 -4.25 27.46 -0.77
N TYR A 207 -3.94 26.17 -0.60
CA TYR A 207 -3.50 25.29 -1.70
C TYR A 207 -4.52 25.21 -2.83
N ASN A 208 -5.78 24.94 -2.50
CA ASN A 208 -6.88 24.86 -3.46
C ASN A 208 -7.03 26.16 -4.25
N SER A 209 -7.04 27.30 -3.56
CA SER A 209 -7.16 28.62 -4.18
C SER A 209 -5.99 28.92 -5.12
N ILE A 210 -4.76 28.60 -4.71
CA ILE A 210 -3.58 28.76 -5.57
C ILE A 210 -3.72 27.88 -6.81
N MET A 211 -4.00 26.58 -6.66
CA MET A 211 -4.12 25.66 -7.79
C MET A 211 -5.23 26.07 -8.76
N ALA A 212 -6.40 26.44 -8.22
CA ALA A 212 -7.55 26.94 -8.98
C ALA A 212 -7.22 28.18 -9.82
N SER A 213 -6.32 29.05 -9.34
CA SER A 213 -5.92 30.27 -10.05
C SER A 213 -5.02 30.02 -11.28
N CYS A 214 -4.57 28.78 -11.52
CA CYS A 214 -3.59 28.43 -12.53
C CYS A 214 -4.20 27.69 -13.71
N LYS A 215 -3.81 28.03 -14.93
CA LYS A 215 -4.20 27.30 -16.16
C LYS A 215 -3.63 25.89 -16.19
N PHE A 216 -2.40 25.76 -15.74
CA PHE A 216 -1.72 24.50 -15.61
C PHE A 216 -1.01 24.38 -14.26
N TYR A 217 -0.96 23.16 -13.74
CA TYR A 217 -0.16 22.82 -12.57
C TYR A 217 0.98 21.89 -12.98
N LEU A 218 2.19 22.21 -12.52
CA LEU A 218 3.39 21.43 -12.78
C LEU A 218 3.58 20.37 -11.69
N PHE A 219 3.30 19.12 -12.02
CA PHE A 219 3.51 17.97 -11.15
C PHE A 219 4.86 17.31 -11.46
N LEU A 220 5.79 17.40 -10.51
CA LEU A 220 7.12 16.78 -10.62
C LEU A 220 7.39 15.88 -9.41
N LEU A 221 7.39 14.57 -9.65
CA LEU A 221 7.67 13.58 -8.61
C LEU A 221 9.11 13.71 -8.10
N GLY A 222 9.27 13.49 -6.79
CA GLY A 222 10.56 13.52 -6.12
C GLY A 222 11.41 12.30 -6.49
N GLY A 223 12.56 12.53 -7.11
CA GLY A 223 13.53 11.49 -7.45
C GLY A 223 14.88 12.10 -7.83
N THR A 224 15.97 11.39 -7.55
CA THR A 224 17.32 11.82 -7.94
C THR A 224 17.76 11.20 -9.27
N LYS A 225 17.10 10.12 -9.71
CA LYS A 225 17.41 9.40 -10.97
C LYS A 225 16.47 9.74 -12.12
N SER A 226 15.18 9.94 -11.85
CA SER A 226 14.17 10.30 -12.85
C SER A 226 13.05 11.10 -12.19
N SER A 227 12.45 12.02 -12.93
CA SER A 227 11.24 12.76 -12.53
C SER A 227 10.26 12.73 -13.69
N THR A 228 9.06 12.21 -13.44
CA THR A 228 7.93 12.38 -14.36
C THR A 228 7.38 13.79 -14.22
N ALA A 229 7.19 14.46 -15.35
CA ALA A 229 6.54 15.76 -15.43
C ALA A 229 5.14 15.59 -16.02
N LEU A 230 4.13 15.96 -15.25
CA LEU A 230 2.74 16.05 -15.69
C LEU A 230 2.31 17.51 -15.62
N ILE A 231 1.76 18.01 -16.73
CA ILE A 231 1.17 19.34 -16.80
C ILE A 231 -0.34 19.12 -16.89
N CYS A 232 -1.04 19.34 -15.79
CA CYS A 232 -2.48 19.09 -15.71
C CYS A 232 -3.23 20.42 -15.69
N ASN A 233 -4.40 20.46 -16.30
CA ASN A 233 -5.35 21.55 -16.12
C ASN A 233 -6.20 21.24 -14.88
N PRO A 234 -6.08 21.99 -13.77
CA PRO A 234 -6.93 21.79 -12.62
C PRO A 234 -8.35 22.28 -12.97
N GLN A 235 -9.23 21.35 -13.33
CA GLN A 235 -10.65 21.66 -13.58
C GLN A 235 -11.48 21.35 -12.33
N SER A 236 -11.23 20.25 -11.62
CA SER A 236 -11.88 19.94 -10.34
C SER A 236 -10.92 19.07 -9.54
N VAL A 237 -10.15 19.71 -8.66
CA VAL A 237 -9.29 18.98 -7.71
C VAL A 237 -9.81 19.35 -6.34
N GLU A 238 -10.59 18.48 -5.72
CA GLU A 238 -10.70 18.50 -4.27
C GLU A 238 -9.34 18.09 -3.73
N ALA A 239 -8.53 19.08 -3.39
CA ALA A 239 -7.28 18.83 -2.67
C ALA A 239 -7.60 18.56 -1.21
N ASP A 240 -8.25 17.45 -0.94
CA ASP A 240 -8.15 16.84 0.38
C ASP A 240 -6.70 16.38 0.52
N ASP A 241 -5.88 17.28 1.09
CA ASP A 241 -4.49 17.09 1.46
C ASP A 241 -3.40 17.20 0.38
N LEU A 242 -3.51 18.12 -0.58
CA LEU A 242 -2.33 18.52 -1.37
C LEU A 242 -1.41 19.45 -0.56
N ASN A 243 -0.71 18.94 0.44
CA ASN A 243 0.28 19.69 1.22
C ASN A 243 1.56 20.01 0.43
N GLY A 244 1.57 20.15 -0.91
CA GLY A 244 2.81 20.44 -1.69
C GLY A 244 3.95 19.41 -1.54
N GLU A 245 3.68 18.41 -0.71
CA GLU A 245 4.23 17.11 -0.49
C GLU A 245 3.20 16.21 -1.16
N PHE A 246 3.60 15.49 -2.21
CA PHE A 246 2.81 14.38 -2.77
C PHE A 246 2.73 13.19 -1.78
N PHE A 247 2.78 13.48 -0.50
CA PHE A 247 2.21 12.62 0.51
C PHE A 247 0.73 12.93 0.44
N LEU A 248 -0.07 12.05 -0.18
CA LEU A 248 -1.44 11.90 0.33
C LEU A 248 -1.33 11.92 1.83
N SER A 249 -2.26 12.58 2.50
CA SER A 249 -2.29 12.62 3.95
C SER A 249 -1.91 11.23 4.46
N THR A 250 -0.83 11.14 5.22
CA THR A 250 -0.31 9.84 5.68
C THR A 250 -1.42 9.05 6.39
N VAL A 251 -2.42 9.78 6.91
CA VAL A 251 -3.72 9.27 7.35
C VAL A 251 -4.42 8.53 6.20
N THR A 252 -4.89 9.19 5.14
CA THR A 252 -5.67 8.60 4.02
C THR A 252 -4.96 7.42 3.38
N SER A 253 -3.65 7.54 3.10
CA SER A 253 -2.88 6.40 2.58
C SER A 253 -2.79 5.25 3.58
N CYS A 254 -2.63 5.54 4.87
CA CYS A 254 -2.68 4.51 5.91
C CYS A 254 -4.08 3.90 6.04
N LEU A 255 -5.15 4.66 5.82
CA LEU A 255 -6.52 4.14 5.89
C LEU A 255 -6.78 3.17 4.74
N LEU A 256 -6.49 3.59 3.51
CA LEU A 256 -6.59 2.75 2.31
C LEU A 256 -5.67 1.53 2.43
N SER A 257 -4.46 1.71 2.97
CA SER A 257 -3.53 0.61 3.28
C SER A 257 -4.18 -0.46 4.14
N MET A 258 -4.80 -0.09 5.26
CA MET A 258 -5.38 -1.05 6.17
C MET A 258 -6.58 -1.76 5.54
N ARG A 259 -7.42 -1.03 4.79
CA ARG A 259 -8.52 -1.59 4.01
C ARG A 259 -8.05 -2.68 3.03
N ASP A 260 -7.05 -2.36 2.22
CA ASP A 260 -6.59 -3.25 1.16
C ASP A 260 -5.77 -4.43 1.72
N CYS A 261 -5.04 -4.22 2.83
CA CYS A 261 -4.46 -5.33 3.59
C CYS A 261 -5.52 -6.36 3.99
N CYS A 262 -6.63 -5.91 4.59
CA CYS A 262 -7.67 -6.82 5.07
C CYS A 262 -8.25 -7.65 3.95
N LYS A 263 -8.56 -7.02 2.81
CA LYS A 263 -9.04 -7.71 1.62
C LYS A 263 -8.05 -8.75 1.11
N VAL A 264 -6.76 -8.43 1.07
CA VAL A 264 -5.74 -9.40 0.62
C VAL A 264 -5.60 -10.55 1.61
N MET A 265 -5.62 -10.28 2.90
CA MET A 265 -5.50 -11.31 3.95
C MET A 265 -6.71 -12.25 3.97
N GLU A 266 -7.91 -11.73 3.76
CA GLU A 266 -9.14 -12.54 3.62
C GLU A 266 -9.06 -13.50 2.41
N ASN A 267 -8.48 -13.05 1.30
CA ASN A 267 -8.30 -13.86 0.09
C ASN A 267 -7.08 -14.81 0.15
N ALA A 268 -6.08 -14.49 0.98
CA ALA A 268 -4.83 -15.26 1.08
C ALA A 268 -5.01 -16.63 1.76
N ASP A 269 -6.05 -16.82 2.58
CA ASP A 269 -6.39 -18.14 3.12
C ASP A 269 -6.75 -19.17 2.03
N ASN A 270 -7.04 -18.71 0.80
CA ASN A 270 -7.42 -19.56 -0.34
C ASN A 270 -6.34 -19.70 -1.44
N SER A 271 -5.12 -19.16 -1.28
CA SER A 271 -4.10 -19.26 -2.36
C SER A 271 -2.63 -19.27 -1.90
N PRO A 272 -1.77 -20.07 -2.55
CA PRO A 272 -0.34 -20.10 -2.25
C PRO A 272 0.40 -19.04 -3.09
N CYS A 273 0.38 -17.78 -2.67
CA CYS A 273 1.23 -16.77 -3.31
C CYS A 273 2.64 -16.76 -2.71
N SER A 274 3.63 -17.12 -3.54
CA SER A 274 5.06 -16.87 -3.31
C SER A 274 5.43 -15.64 -4.14
N SER A 275 5.73 -14.52 -3.50
CA SER A 275 6.29 -13.34 -4.16
C SER A 275 7.79 -13.23 -3.86
N THR A 276 8.58 -12.94 -4.90
CA THR A 276 10.03 -12.75 -4.82
C THR A 276 10.31 -11.26 -4.59
N PHE A 277 10.94 -10.94 -3.46
CA PHE A 277 11.32 -9.58 -3.09
C PHE A 277 12.54 -9.12 -3.90
N LEU A 278 12.32 -8.33 -4.96
CA LEU A 278 13.39 -7.65 -5.69
C LEU A 278 13.50 -6.19 -5.21
N GLN A 279 14.45 -5.95 -4.31
CA GLN A 279 14.80 -4.61 -3.84
C GLN A 279 15.77 -3.95 -4.83
N GLU A 280 15.23 -3.29 -5.87
CA GLU A 280 16.03 -2.44 -6.78
C GLU A 280 16.62 -1.22 -6.06
#